data_AF-B4VGW1-F1
#
_entry.id   AF-B4VGW1-F1
#
_cell.length_a   1.000
_cell.length_b   1.000
_cell.length_c   1.000
_cell.angle_alpha   90.00
_cell.angle_beta   90.00
_cell.angle_gamma   90.00
#
_symmetry.space_group_name_H-M   'P 1'
#
loop_
_entity.id
_entity.type
_entity.pdbx_description
1 polymer ?
#
loop_
_entity_poly.entity_id
_entity_poly.type
_entity_poly.pdbx_seq_one_letter_code
_entity_poly.pdbx_strand_id
1 'polypeptide(L)' 'MGIPEYWIVDYLGLGGRRFIGNPKPPTFSIYQLVEGEYQVSQFRGDNLIESPTFPELNLTAQQIFSAGE' A
#
# COMPACT_ATOMS: atom_id res chain seq x y z
N MET A 1 -3.66 15.93 -12.74
CA MET A 1 -3.72 15.75 -11.27
C MET A 1 -2.31 15.41 -10.80
N GLY A 2 -1.63 16.37 -10.15
CA GLY A 2 -0.24 16.25 -9.70
C GLY A 2 -0.16 16.06 -8.19
N ILE A 3 -0.78 14.98 -7.69
CA ILE A 3 -0.73 14.66 -6.27
C ILE A 3 0.66 14.03 -6.03
N PRO A 4 1.50 14.58 -5.13
CA PRO A 4 2.84 14.06 -4.90
C PRO A 4 2.83 12.60 -4.43
N GLU A 5 1.84 12.23 -3.61
CA GLU A 5 1.71 10.90 -3.05
C GLU A 5 0.23 10.55 -2.80
N TYR A 6 -0.19 9.33 -3.16
CA TYR A 6 -1.51 8.81 -2.78
C TYR A 6 -1.44 7.32 -2.47
N TRP A 7 -2.37 6.85 -1.64
CA TRP A 7 -2.34 5.49 -1.10
C TRP A 7 -3.57 4.69 -1.53
N ILE A 8 -3.37 3.38 -1.72
CA ILE A 8 -4.45 2.41 -1.91
C ILE A 8 -4.30 1.31 -0.86
N VAL A 9 -5.38 1.07 -0.11
CA VAL A 9 -5.45 0.04 0.94
C VAL A 9 -6.38 -1.08 0.47
N ASP A 10 -5.83 -2.21 0.03
CA ASP A 10 -6.58 -3.43 -0.32
C ASP A 10 -6.43 -4.46 0.79
N TYR A 11 -7.21 -4.29 1.87
CA TYR A 11 -7.11 -5.11 3.08
C TYR A 11 -7.79 -6.49 2.93
N LEU A 12 -8.71 -6.65 1.98
CA LEU A 12 -9.43 -7.92 1.76
C LEU A 12 -8.89 -8.75 0.59
N GLY A 13 -8.04 -8.19 -0.26
CA GLY A 13 -7.45 -8.92 -1.39
C GLY A 13 -8.49 -9.51 -2.36
N LEU A 14 -9.63 -8.84 -2.54
CA LEU A 14 -10.77 -9.42 -3.28
C LEU A 14 -10.53 -9.47 -4.81
N GLY A 15 -9.61 -8.67 -5.34
CA GLY A 15 -9.29 -8.61 -6.77
C GLY A 15 -8.24 -9.64 -7.22
N GLY A 16 -8.27 -10.05 -8.49
CA GLY A 16 -7.15 -10.78 -9.11
C GLY A 16 -6.98 -12.25 -8.70
N ARG A 17 -7.94 -12.85 -7.97
CA ARG A 17 -7.90 -14.26 -7.50
C ARG A 17 -7.53 -15.28 -8.58
N ARG A 18 -7.90 -15.00 -9.84
CA ARG A 18 -7.68 -15.90 -10.99
C ARG A 18 -6.25 -15.86 -11.55
N PHE A 19 -5.45 -14.85 -11.19
CA PHE A 19 -4.10 -14.62 -11.76
C PHE A 19 -3.00 -14.37 -10.72
N ILE A 20 -3.33 -14.02 -9.47
CA ILE A 20 -2.39 -13.57 -8.42
C ILE A 20 -2.21 -14.63 -7.29
N GLY A 21 -2.91 -15.76 -7.38
CA GLY A 21 -2.96 -16.77 -6.32
C GLY A 21 -4.08 -16.49 -5.31
N ASN A 22 -4.50 -17.52 -4.57
CA ASN A 22 -5.61 -17.45 -3.61
C ASN A 22 -5.15 -17.89 -2.22
N PRO A 23 -5.35 -17.07 -1.16
CA PRO A 23 -5.84 -15.69 -1.21
C PRO A 23 -4.79 -14.71 -1.75
N LYS A 24 -5.25 -13.65 -2.44
CA LYS A 24 -4.37 -12.50 -2.72
C LYS A 24 -4.06 -11.86 -1.35
N PRO A 25 -2.78 -11.69 -0.99
CA PRO A 25 -2.44 -11.13 0.30
C PRO A 25 -2.89 -9.67 0.40
N PRO A 26 -3.43 -9.23 1.55
CA PRO A 26 -3.69 -7.82 1.85
C PRO A 26 -2.48 -6.95 1.47
N THR A 27 -2.72 -5.86 0.76
CA THR A 27 -1.63 -5.03 0.21
C THR A 27 -1.92 -3.55 0.42
N PHE A 28 -0.94 -2.86 0.97
CA PHE A 28 -0.91 -1.41 1.09
C PHE A 28 0.03 -0.86 0.00
N SER A 29 -0.47 0.00 -0.89
CA SER A 29 0.31 0.56 -2.00
C SER A 29 0.45 2.07 -1.83
N ILE A 30 1.68 2.57 -1.88
CA ILE A 30 1.97 4.00 -1.97
C ILE A 30 2.38 4.29 -3.40
N TYR A 31 1.72 5.28 -4.01
CA TYR A 31 2.09 5.82 -5.31
C TYR A 31 2.70 7.20 -5.13
N GLN A 32 3.87 7.41 -5.73
CA GLN A 32 4.60 8.69 -5.69
C GLN A 32 4.77 9.23 -7.09
N LEU A 33 4.53 10.53 -7.27
CA LEU A 33 4.74 11.19 -8.55
C LEU A 33 6.23 11.55 -8.71
N VAL A 34 6.94 10.81 -9.55
CA VAL A 34 8.37 11.00 -9.87
C VAL A 34 8.50 11.28 -11.35
N GLU A 35 9.06 12.43 -11.71
CA GLU A 35 9.30 12.84 -13.10
C GLU A 35 8.05 12.78 -14.01
N GLY A 36 6.86 12.99 -13.43
CA GLY A 36 5.59 12.97 -14.15
C GLY A 36 4.91 11.60 -14.21
N GLU A 37 5.52 10.55 -13.65
CA GLU A 37 4.96 9.19 -13.59
C GLU A 37 4.76 8.73 -12.15
N TYR A 38 3.73 7.89 -11.93
CA TYR A 38 3.50 7.31 -10.60
C TYR A 38 4.29 6.03 -10.42
N GLN A 39 5.26 6.05 -9.52
CA GLN A 39 5.99 4.86 -9.07
C GLN A 39 5.29 4.25 -7.85
N VAL A 40 5.27 2.93 -7.75
CA VAL A 40 4.53 2.20 -6.70
C VAL A 40 5.46 1.42 -5.78
N SER A 41 5.23 1.57 -4.48
CA SER A 41 5.81 0.74 -3.41
C SER A 41 4.70 -0.04 -2.72
N GLN A 42 4.89 -1.35 -2.52
CA GLN A 42 3.89 -2.23 -1.92
C GLN A 42 4.39 -2.82 -0.59
N PHE A 43 3.55 -2.73 0.43
CA PHE A 43 3.82 -3.18 1.79
C PHE A 43 2.79 -4.22 2.22
N ARG A 44 3.23 -5.23 2.96
CA ARG A 44 2.42 -6.37 3.43
C ARG A 44 2.93 -6.84 4.78
N GLY A 45 2.04 -7.42 5.60
CA GLY A 45 2.39 -7.96 6.91
C GLY A 45 3.11 -6.94 7.79
N ASP A 46 4.20 -7.36 8.42
CA ASP A 46 4.96 -6.55 9.39
C ASP A 46 5.99 -5.61 8.75
N ASN A 47 5.98 -5.45 7.42
CA ASN A 47 6.84 -4.47 6.77
C ASN A 47 6.42 -3.05 7.18
N LEU A 48 7.40 -2.25 7.64
CA LEU A 48 7.21 -0.83 7.89
C LEU A 48 6.89 -0.09 6.59
N ILE A 49 5.94 0.83 6.68
CA ILE A 49 5.51 1.65 5.56
C ILE A 49 6.47 2.82 5.41
N GLU A 50 7.03 2.97 4.22
CA GLU A 50 7.91 4.09 3.88
C GLU A 50 7.13 5.12 3.06
N SER A 51 6.83 6.28 3.68
CA SER A 51 6.19 7.41 3.04
C SER A 51 7.13 8.63 3.04
N PRO A 52 7.54 9.15 1.88
CA PRO A 52 8.25 10.42 1.78
C PRO A 52 7.44 11.60 2.31
N THR A 53 6.10 11.54 2.19
CA THR A 53 5.21 12.58 2.74
C THR A 53 5.16 12.55 4.28
N PHE A 54 5.28 11.36 4.88
CA PHE A 54 5.27 11.15 6.33
C PHE A 54 6.49 10.31 6.77
N PRO A 55 7.71 10.89 6.81
CA PRO A 55 8.94 10.13 7.07
C PRO A 55 9.04 9.56 8.49
N GLU A 56 8.26 10.09 9.43
CA GLU A 56 8.19 9.60 10.82
C GLU A 56 7.09 8.56 11.04
N LEU A 57 6.41 8.12 9.97
CA LEU A 57 5.36 7.11 10.06
C LEU A 57 5.96 5.76 10.48
N ASN A 58 5.66 5.33 11.70
CA ASN A 58 6.13 4.07 12.26
C ASN A 58 4.97 3.07 12.40
N LEU A 59 4.37 2.70 11.25
CA LEU A 59 3.29 1.72 11.17
C LEU A 59 3.64 0.62 10.17
N THR A 60 3.26 -0.61 10.50
CA THR A 60 3.29 -1.73 9.56
C THR A 60 1.98 -1.80 8.76
N ALA A 61 2.02 -2.45 7.60
CA ALA A 61 0.81 -2.71 6.82
C ALA A 61 -0.24 -3.49 7.63
N GLN A 62 0.19 -4.47 8.43
CA GLN A 62 -0.69 -5.26 9.28
C GLN A 62 -1.41 -4.41 10.33
N GLN A 63 -0.73 -3.45 10.96
CA GLN A 63 -1.36 -2.55 11.93
C GLN A 63 -2.47 -1.70 11.28
N ILE A 64 -2.28 -1.27 10.03
CA ILE A 64 -3.31 -0.55 9.28
C ILE A 64 -4.50 -1.47 8.97
N PHE A 65 -4.25 -2.70 8.53
CA PHE A 65 -5.34 -3.62 8.20
C PHE A 65 -6.18 -3.98 9.43
N SER A 66 -5.54 -4.24 10.56
CA SER A 66 -6.23 -4.57 11.81
C SER A 66 -7.03 -3.40 12.41
N ALA A 67 -6.74 -2.15 12.03
CA ALA A 67 -7.51 -1.00 12.50
C ALA A 67 -8.83 -0.78 11.74
N GLY A 68 -8.99 -1.41 10.56
CA GLY A 68 -10.18 -1.29 9.71
C GLY A 68 -11.20 -2.43 9.87
N GLU A 69 -10.94 -3.38 10.79
CA GLU A 69 -11.85 -4.46 11.16
C GLU A 69 -12.95 -4.03 12.15
#